data_AF-A6QTY7-F1
#
_entry.id   AF-A6QTY7-F1
#
_cell.length_a   1.000
_cell.length_b   1.000
_cell.length_c   1.000
_cell.angle_alpha   90.00
_cell.angle_beta   90.00
_cell.angle_gamma   90.00
#
_symmetry.space_group_name_H-M   'P 1'
#
loop_
_entity.id
_entity.type
_entity.pdbx_description
1 polymer ?
#
loop_
_entity_poly.entity_id
_entity_poly.type
_entity_poly.pdbx_seq_one_letter_code
_entity_poly.pdbx_strand_id
1 'polypeptide(L)'
;MKHTRDFKKKGFKGNSRGSHIQAPFATLEELFKKLPKDVGFNIEMKYPMLHESEEEEMDTYAVELNSFVDTVLTKVYDLGQGRNMIFSSFNPDICLLLSFKQPSIPVMFLTDSGITRVGDVRASSLQEAIRFASRWNLLGVVTAAEPLIIAPRLVRVVKESGLVCVSYGIANNEPKNVKLQVKEGIDAVIVDSVLAIRKGLTEGEKQESNGHGGRSGGNSNVTGSGTNANDAAEL
;
A
#
# COMPACT_ATOMS: atom_id res chain seq x y z
N MET A 1 8.83 4.41 -32.70
CA MET A 1 8.53 3.64 -31.47
C MET A 1 9.17 2.24 -31.40
N LYS A 2 9.53 1.57 -32.51
CA LYS A 2 10.19 0.24 -32.49
C LYS A 2 11.62 0.22 -31.93
N HIS A 3 12.22 1.38 -31.70
CA HIS A 3 13.63 1.50 -31.30
C HIS A 3 13.85 1.61 -29.79
N THR A 4 12.78 1.71 -28.98
CA THR A 4 12.89 1.74 -27.52
C THR A 4 13.28 0.37 -26.97
N ARG A 5 14.13 0.30 -25.95
CA ARG A 5 14.55 -0.96 -25.29
C ARG A 5 13.37 -1.85 -24.92
N ASP A 6 12.34 -1.28 -24.32
CA ASP A 6 11.13 -2.02 -23.92
C ASP A 6 10.47 -2.76 -25.08
N PHE A 7 10.35 -2.12 -26.24
CA PHE A 7 9.81 -2.76 -27.44
C PHE A 7 10.74 -3.88 -27.94
N LYS A 8 12.06 -3.69 -27.87
CA LYS A 8 13.05 -4.73 -28.24
C LYS A 8 13.01 -5.93 -27.29
N LYS A 9 12.86 -5.72 -25.98
CA LYS A 9 12.90 -6.75 -24.94
C LYS A 9 11.55 -7.47 -24.77
N LYS A 10 10.44 -6.73 -24.80
CA LYS A 10 9.09 -7.23 -24.49
C LYS A 10 8.21 -7.44 -25.73
N GLY A 11 8.63 -6.93 -26.91
CA GLY A 11 7.84 -7.00 -28.15
C GLY A 11 6.65 -6.03 -28.22
N PHE A 12 6.39 -5.28 -27.14
CA PHE A 12 5.36 -4.26 -27.05
C PHE A 12 5.82 -3.12 -26.13
N LYS A 13 5.14 -1.97 -26.21
CA LYS A 13 5.30 -0.87 -25.26
C LYS A 13 4.02 -0.72 -24.44
N GLY A 14 4.10 -0.25 -23.20
CA GLY A 14 2.91 0.25 -22.49
C GLY A 14 2.14 1.24 -23.40
N ASN A 15 0.81 1.21 -23.35
CA ASN A 15 -0.11 2.02 -24.18
C ASN A 15 -0.19 1.66 -25.68
N SER A 16 0.23 0.45 -26.09
CA SER A 16 0.08 -0.02 -27.49
C SER A 16 -1.36 -0.40 -27.89
N ARG A 17 -2.32 -0.41 -26.93
CA ARG A 17 -3.69 -0.94 -27.11
C ARG A 17 -4.74 0.14 -27.46
N GLY A 18 -4.35 1.18 -28.21
CA GLY A 18 -5.28 2.18 -28.77
C GLY A 18 -5.59 3.37 -27.84
N SER A 19 -5.71 3.15 -26.53
CA SER A 19 -5.86 4.23 -25.55
C SER A 19 -4.49 4.76 -25.15
N HIS A 20 -4.10 5.93 -25.67
CA HIS A 20 -2.86 6.59 -25.31
C HIS A 20 -3.13 8.04 -24.90
N ILE A 21 -2.56 8.46 -23.78
CA ILE A 21 -2.64 9.83 -23.32
C ILE A 21 -1.52 10.60 -24.03
N GLN A 22 -1.88 11.53 -24.91
CA GLN A 22 -0.94 12.49 -25.51
C GLN A 22 -1.00 13.82 -24.77
N ALA A 23 -0.60 13.81 -23.49
CA ALA A 23 -0.46 15.01 -22.68
C ALA A 23 1.00 15.13 -22.20
N PRO A 24 1.50 16.35 -21.93
CA PRO A 24 2.77 16.50 -21.24
C PRO A 24 2.75 15.77 -19.89
N PHE A 25 3.91 15.34 -19.42
CA PHE A 25 4.04 14.79 -18.07
C PHE A 25 3.59 15.84 -17.05
N ALA A 26 2.70 15.44 -16.15
CA ALA A 26 2.27 16.30 -15.06
C ALA A 26 3.44 16.55 -14.10
N THR A 27 3.63 17.81 -13.74
CA THR A 27 4.59 18.18 -12.68
C THR A 27 3.95 18.06 -11.30
N LEU A 28 4.76 17.84 -10.27
CA LEU A 28 4.28 17.82 -8.88
C LEU A 28 3.58 19.14 -8.49
N GLU A 29 4.10 20.28 -8.97
CA GLU A 29 3.49 21.60 -8.76
C GLU A 29 2.09 21.69 -9.37
N GLU A 30 1.90 21.18 -10.59
CA GLU A 30 0.58 21.15 -11.21
C GLU A 30 -0.40 20.28 -10.43
N LEU A 31 0.04 19.14 -9.88
CA LEU A 31 -0.81 18.28 -9.05
C LEU A 31 -1.29 19.04 -7.81
N PHE A 32 -0.39 19.75 -7.12
CA PHE A 32 -0.77 20.57 -5.95
C PHE A 32 -1.77 21.68 -6.30
N LYS A 33 -1.62 22.32 -7.47
CA LYS A 33 -2.47 23.43 -7.90
C LYS A 33 -3.83 22.98 -8.45
N LYS A 34 -3.89 21.83 -9.15
CA LYS A 34 -5.07 21.39 -9.89
C LYS A 34 -5.96 20.42 -9.11
N LEU A 35 -5.40 19.63 -8.17
CA LEU A 35 -6.19 18.66 -7.41
C LEU A 35 -6.86 19.30 -6.18
N PRO A 36 -8.13 18.95 -5.88
CA PRO A 36 -8.83 19.41 -4.67
C PRO A 36 -8.04 19.16 -3.39
N LYS A 37 -8.06 20.07 -2.42
CA LYS A 37 -7.20 20.03 -1.21
C LYS A 37 -7.44 18.81 -0.30
N ASP A 38 -8.63 18.26 -0.32
CA ASP A 38 -9.06 17.07 0.44
C ASP A 38 -8.49 15.76 -0.13
N VAL A 39 -8.00 15.75 -1.37
CA VAL A 39 -7.32 14.59 -1.96
C VAL A 39 -5.91 14.47 -1.40
N GLY A 40 -5.66 13.49 -0.52
CA GLY A 40 -4.33 13.24 0.01
C GLY A 40 -3.35 12.71 -1.06
N PHE A 41 -2.04 12.96 -0.87
CA PHE A 41 -1.00 12.45 -1.78
C PHE A 41 -0.19 11.33 -1.14
N ASN A 42 -0.05 10.22 -1.87
CA ASN A 42 0.98 9.22 -1.63
C ASN A 42 2.10 9.45 -2.65
N ILE A 43 3.22 10.02 -2.21
CA ILE A 43 4.32 10.45 -3.07
C ILE A 43 5.43 9.40 -3.05
N GLU A 44 5.49 8.57 -4.09
CA GLU A 44 6.61 7.65 -4.32
C GLU A 44 7.82 8.42 -4.85
N MET A 45 8.89 8.46 -4.05
CA MET A 45 10.19 8.98 -4.43
C MET A 45 10.95 7.92 -5.22
N LYS A 46 10.91 8.03 -6.54
CA LYS A 46 11.51 7.08 -7.46
C LYS A 46 12.95 7.45 -7.78
N TYR A 47 13.88 6.78 -7.11
CA TYR A 47 15.32 6.92 -7.33
C TYR A 47 15.93 5.53 -7.47
N PRO A 48 16.66 5.23 -8.55
CA PRO A 48 17.12 3.88 -8.84
C PRO A 48 18.16 3.42 -7.82
N MET A 49 18.09 2.16 -7.42
CA MET A 49 19.20 1.46 -6.78
C MET A 49 20.28 1.13 -7.82
N LEU A 50 21.52 0.92 -7.38
CA LEU A 50 22.65 0.65 -8.29
C LEU A 50 22.37 -0.52 -9.26
N HIS A 51 21.86 -1.63 -8.74
CA HIS A 51 21.55 -2.80 -9.58
C HIS A 51 20.49 -2.51 -10.66
N GLU A 52 19.49 -1.66 -10.36
CA GLU A 52 18.48 -1.26 -11.34
C GLU A 52 19.11 -0.38 -12.42
N SER A 53 19.99 0.55 -12.03
CA SER A 53 20.74 1.39 -12.96
C SER A 53 21.60 0.56 -13.91
N GLU A 54 22.27 -0.48 -13.40
CA GLU A 54 23.08 -1.41 -14.21
C GLU A 54 22.21 -2.25 -15.16
N GLU A 55 21.14 -2.87 -14.63
CA GLU A 55 20.24 -3.72 -15.43
C GLU A 55 19.52 -2.93 -16.53
N GLU A 56 19.27 -1.64 -16.28
CA GLU A 56 18.60 -0.75 -17.21
C GLU A 56 19.56 0.15 -18.00
N GLU A 57 20.86 -0.16 -18.00
CA GLU A 57 21.90 0.54 -18.78
C GLU A 57 21.79 2.08 -18.63
N MET A 58 21.48 2.54 -17.43
CA MET A 58 21.36 3.97 -17.14
C MET A 58 22.75 4.61 -17.16
N ASP A 59 22.81 5.87 -17.58
CA ASP A 59 24.05 6.64 -17.50
C ASP A 59 24.57 6.67 -16.06
N THR A 60 25.89 6.66 -15.90
CA THR A 60 26.56 6.71 -14.60
C THR A 60 26.35 8.02 -13.84
N TYR A 61 25.73 9.01 -14.48
CA TYR A 61 25.39 10.30 -13.90
C TYR A 61 24.01 10.25 -13.25
N ALA A 62 23.98 9.99 -11.94
CA ALA A 62 22.79 10.18 -11.14
C ALA A 62 22.76 11.60 -10.55
N VAL A 63 21.56 12.18 -10.44
CA VAL A 63 21.36 13.42 -9.68
C VAL A 63 21.75 13.15 -8.23
N GLU A 64 22.55 14.01 -7.63
CA GLU A 64 22.97 13.83 -6.23
C GLU A 64 21.74 13.71 -5.32
N LEU A 65 21.78 12.74 -4.39
CA LEU A 65 20.62 12.32 -3.61
C LEU A 65 20.00 13.46 -2.78
N ASN A 66 20.83 14.32 -2.16
CA ASN A 66 20.32 15.48 -1.43
C ASN A 66 19.63 16.46 -2.38
N SER A 67 20.24 16.78 -3.52
CA SER A 67 19.64 17.66 -4.52
C SER A 67 18.28 17.15 -4.99
N PHE A 68 18.15 15.84 -5.24
CA PHE A 68 16.88 15.21 -5.60
C PHE A 68 15.83 15.36 -4.49
N VAL A 69 16.18 14.98 -3.26
CA VAL A 69 15.26 15.03 -2.12
C VAL A 69 14.87 16.48 -1.80
N ASP A 70 15.84 17.38 -1.72
CA ASP A 70 15.62 18.79 -1.38
C ASP A 70 14.73 19.47 -2.42
N THR A 71 14.92 19.19 -3.71
CA THR A 71 14.07 19.74 -4.78
C THR A 71 12.61 19.35 -4.58
N VAL A 72 12.33 18.08 -4.27
CA VAL A 72 10.95 17.63 -4.02
C VAL A 72 10.40 18.22 -2.72
N LEU A 73 11.19 18.20 -1.64
CA LEU A 73 10.78 18.74 -0.35
C LEU A 73 10.44 20.23 -0.44
N THR A 74 11.25 21.04 -1.13
CA THR A 74 10.94 22.45 -1.37
C THR A 74 9.57 22.61 -2.00
N LYS A 75 9.26 21.86 -3.08
CA LYS A 75 7.95 21.95 -3.74
C LYS A 75 6.80 21.50 -2.84
N VAL A 76 7.01 20.44 -2.07
CA VAL A 76 6.01 19.91 -1.13
C VAL A 76 5.72 20.90 0.00
N TYR A 77 6.74 21.55 0.56
CA TYR A 77 6.55 22.55 1.61
C TYR A 77 5.92 23.84 1.09
N ASP A 78 6.34 24.33 -0.08
CA ASP A 78 5.81 25.55 -0.68
C ASP A 78 4.32 25.41 -1.05
N LEU A 79 3.90 24.23 -1.51
CA LEU A 79 2.59 24.04 -2.17
C LEU A 79 1.64 23.09 -1.42
N GLY A 80 2.13 22.32 -0.44
CA GLY A 80 1.34 21.29 0.25
C GLY A 80 0.20 21.84 1.09
N GLN A 81 0.37 23.02 1.71
CA GLN A 81 -0.68 23.81 2.39
C GLN A 81 -1.70 23.00 3.23
N GLY A 82 -1.24 22.12 4.12
CA GLY A 82 -2.10 21.34 5.01
C GLY A 82 -2.77 20.12 4.36
N ARG A 83 -2.43 19.79 3.11
CA ARG A 83 -2.83 18.53 2.46
C ARG A 83 -2.21 17.35 3.21
N ASN A 84 -3.00 16.29 3.38
CA ASN A 84 -2.50 15.02 3.91
C ASN A 84 -1.54 14.39 2.89
N MET A 85 -0.32 14.10 3.33
CA MET A 85 0.71 13.55 2.47
C MET A 85 1.45 12.44 3.20
N ILE A 86 1.90 11.45 2.43
CA ILE A 86 2.87 10.45 2.87
C ILE A 86 3.93 10.31 1.78
N PHE A 87 5.17 10.05 2.19
CA PHE A 87 6.24 9.67 1.28
C PHE A 87 6.46 8.16 1.31
N SER A 88 6.89 7.61 0.18
CA SER A 88 7.40 6.24 0.12
C SER A 88 8.57 6.09 -0.84
N SER A 89 9.47 5.14 -0.62
CA SER A 89 10.48 4.76 -1.62
C SER A 89 10.88 3.29 -1.50
N PHE A 90 11.25 2.66 -2.62
CA PHE A 90 11.96 1.37 -2.63
C PHE A 90 13.44 1.52 -2.28
N ASN A 91 13.98 2.74 -2.41
CA ASN A 91 15.36 3.02 -2.09
C ASN A 91 15.47 3.37 -0.59
N PRO A 92 16.16 2.54 0.22
CA PRO A 92 16.25 2.79 1.65
C PRO A 92 16.95 4.12 1.99
N ASP A 93 17.93 4.55 1.18
CA ASP A 93 18.68 5.80 1.43
C ASP A 93 17.80 7.03 1.21
N ILE A 94 16.85 6.96 0.26
CA ILE A 94 15.82 7.99 0.10
C ILE A 94 14.91 8.05 1.34
N CYS A 95 14.47 6.91 1.86
CA CYS A 95 13.67 6.87 3.09
C CYS A 95 14.41 7.52 4.27
N LEU A 96 15.71 7.25 4.41
CA LEU A 96 16.54 7.87 5.46
C LEU A 96 16.68 9.38 5.26
N LEU A 97 17.02 9.83 4.05
CA LEU A 97 17.15 11.25 3.75
C LEU A 97 15.86 12.02 4.00
N LEU A 98 14.72 11.47 3.58
CA LEU A 98 13.41 12.03 3.91
C LEU A 98 13.21 12.11 5.43
N SER A 99 13.46 11.02 6.16
CA SER A 99 13.26 10.99 7.62
C SER A 99 14.18 11.95 8.37
N PHE A 100 15.36 12.26 7.85
CA PHE A 100 16.29 13.21 8.50
C PHE A 100 16.05 14.66 8.10
N LYS A 101 15.59 14.91 6.87
CA LYS A 101 15.38 16.28 6.36
C LYS A 101 14.01 16.85 6.71
N GLN A 102 13.03 15.99 6.97
CA GLN A 102 11.68 16.43 7.32
C GLN A 102 11.06 15.53 8.41
N PRO A 103 10.55 16.09 9.51
CA PRO A 103 9.93 15.30 10.59
C PRO A 103 8.39 15.25 10.50
N SER A 104 7.76 16.04 9.63
CA SER A 104 6.32 16.31 9.66
C SER A 104 5.47 15.40 8.78
N ILE A 105 6.04 14.85 7.71
CA ILE A 105 5.35 14.01 6.72
C ILE A 105 5.79 12.57 6.94
N PRO A 106 4.87 11.63 7.20
CA PRO A 106 5.24 10.24 7.42
C PRO A 106 5.94 9.62 6.21
N VAL A 107 6.93 8.77 6.48
CA VAL A 107 7.69 8.04 5.46
C VAL A 107 7.41 6.55 5.61
N MET A 108 7.13 5.89 4.49
CA MET A 108 6.95 4.45 4.40
C MET A 108 8.02 3.81 3.50
N PHE A 109 8.39 2.57 3.78
CA PHE A 109 9.35 1.83 2.96
C PHE A 109 8.63 0.85 2.02
N LEU A 110 8.92 0.93 0.71
CA LEU A 110 8.38 0.00 -0.28
C LEU A 110 9.25 -1.24 -0.41
N THR A 111 8.63 -2.41 -0.54
CA THR A 111 9.35 -3.68 -0.72
C THR A 111 8.55 -4.66 -1.58
N ASP A 112 9.24 -5.38 -2.46
CA ASP A 112 8.68 -6.53 -3.18
C ASP A 112 8.61 -7.79 -2.30
N SER A 113 9.02 -7.70 -1.02
CA SER A 113 8.98 -8.81 -0.06
C SER A 113 9.67 -10.09 -0.52
N GLY A 114 10.74 -9.94 -1.31
CA GLY A 114 11.54 -11.06 -1.81
C GLY A 114 11.02 -11.70 -3.10
N ILE A 115 10.01 -11.12 -3.76
CA ILE A 115 9.52 -11.60 -5.06
C ILE A 115 10.51 -11.26 -6.18
N THR A 116 11.09 -10.07 -6.11
CA THR A 116 12.07 -9.59 -7.08
C THR A 116 13.47 -9.65 -6.47
N ARG A 117 14.46 -9.78 -7.36
CA ARG A 117 15.85 -9.65 -6.94
C ARG A 117 16.12 -8.19 -6.66
N VAL A 118 16.73 -7.92 -5.51
CA VAL A 118 17.18 -6.58 -5.13
C VAL A 118 18.68 -6.60 -4.83
N GLY A 119 19.34 -5.47 -5.05
CA GLY A 119 20.76 -5.27 -4.74
C GLY A 119 21.03 -4.81 -3.29
N ASP A 120 20.00 -4.52 -2.51
CA ASP A 120 20.13 -4.04 -1.13
C ASP A 120 19.47 -5.00 -0.13
N VAL A 121 20.22 -5.43 0.88
CA VAL A 121 19.74 -6.39 1.90
C VAL A 121 18.53 -5.85 2.67
N ARG A 122 18.43 -4.53 2.87
CA ARG A 122 17.31 -3.88 3.57
C ARG A 122 15.98 -4.08 2.83
N ALA A 123 16.03 -4.28 1.51
CA ALA A 123 14.87 -4.52 0.66
C ALA A 123 14.62 -6.00 0.34
N SER A 124 15.48 -6.92 0.80
CA SER A 124 15.55 -8.31 0.31
C SER A 124 14.39 -9.21 0.70
N SER A 125 13.65 -8.87 1.75
CA SER A 125 12.49 -9.62 2.22
C SER A 125 11.58 -8.74 3.06
N LEU A 126 10.36 -9.23 3.32
CA LEU A 126 9.45 -8.57 4.27
C LEU A 126 10.07 -8.41 5.66
N GLN A 127 10.83 -9.41 6.12
CA GLN A 127 11.48 -9.37 7.43
C GLN A 127 12.53 -8.27 7.52
N GLU A 128 13.37 -8.12 6.49
CA GLU A 128 14.36 -7.04 6.44
C GLU A 128 13.70 -5.68 6.31
N ALA A 129 12.61 -5.58 5.54
CA ALA A 129 11.84 -4.34 5.41
C ALA A 129 11.23 -3.90 6.75
N ILE A 130 10.67 -4.84 7.53
CA ILE A 130 10.16 -4.57 8.89
C ILE A 130 11.31 -4.09 9.79
N ARG A 131 12.45 -4.81 9.81
CA ARG A 131 13.62 -4.42 10.63
C ARG A 131 14.10 -3.02 10.28
N PHE A 132 14.20 -2.72 8.98
CA PHE A 132 14.62 -1.41 8.50
C PHE A 132 13.64 -0.31 8.93
N ALA A 133 12.34 -0.48 8.65
CA ALA A 133 11.32 0.50 9.00
C ALA A 133 11.25 0.77 10.52
N SER A 134 11.26 -0.28 11.34
CA SER A 134 11.28 -0.15 12.80
C SER A 134 12.56 0.53 13.31
N ARG A 135 13.74 0.15 12.78
CA ARG A 135 15.04 0.67 13.24
C ARG A 135 15.20 2.18 13.00
N TRP A 136 14.59 2.68 11.93
CA TRP A 136 14.67 4.07 11.51
C TRP A 136 13.38 4.86 11.78
N ASN A 137 12.47 4.30 12.58
CA ASN A 137 11.23 4.96 13.00
C ASN A 137 10.38 5.47 11.82
N LEU A 138 10.33 4.68 10.74
CA LEU A 138 9.42 4.93 9.63
C LEU A 138 7.99 4.55 10.04
N LEU A 139 6.99 5.13 9.37
CA LEU A 139 5.58 4.86 9.67
C LEU A 139 5.21 3.39 9.43
N GLY A 140 5.76 2.79 8.38
CA GLY A 140 5.41 1.43 8.01
C GLY A 140 6.00 0.97 6.69
N VAL A 141 5.46 -0.15 6.19
CA VAL A 141 5.89 -0.78 4.94
C VAL A 141 4.74 -0.84 3.93
N VAL A 142 5.09 -0.64 2.66
CA VAL A 142 4.22 -0.86 1.51
C VAL A 142 4.77 -2.07 0.75
N THR A 143 4.11 -3.22 0.86
CA THR A 143 4.62 -4.49 0.33
C THR A 143 3.84 -4.99 -0.89
N ALA A 144 4.48 -5.73 -1.79
CA ALA A 144 3.77 -6.53 -2.78
C ALA A 144 2.69 -7.39 -2.08
N ALA A 145 1.52 -7.52 -2.71
CA ALA A 145 0.34 -8.16 -2.12
C ALA A 145 0.42 -9.70 -2.19
N GLU A 146 1.12 -10.24 -3.18
CA GLU A 146 1.19 -11.69 -3.43
C GLU A 146 1.65 -12.49 -2.20
N PRO A 147 2.71 -12.10 -1.45
CA PRO A 147 3.13 -12.83 -0.26
C PRO A 147 2.07 -12.77 0.86
N LEU A 148 1.35 -11.65 0.97
CA LEU A 148 0.25 -11.50 1.93
C LEU A 148 -0.96 -12.34 1.55
N ILE A 149 -1.19 -12.60 0.27
CA ILE A 149 -2.29 -13.48 -0.17
C ILE A 149 -1.93 -14.94 0.07
N ILE A 150 -0.67 -15.32 -0.20
CA ILE A 150 -0.16 -16.67 0.04
C ILE A 150 -0.12 -16.97 1.54
N ALA A 151 0.29 -16.00 2.36
CA ALA A 151 0.38 -16.12 3.81
C ALA A 151 -0.24 -14.89 4.51
N PRO A 152 -1.58 -14.83 4.66
CA PRO A 152 -2.30 -13.68 5.24
C PRO A 152 -1.80 -13.23 6.61
N ARG A 153 -1.36 -14.18 7.45
CA ARG A 153 -0.76 -13.88 8.76
C ARG A 153 0.44 -12.93 8.72
N LEU A 154 1.10 -12.75 7.57
CA LEU A 154 2.21 -11.81 7.42
C LEU A 154 1.76 -10.35 7.63
N VAL A 155 0.49 -10.02 7.37
CA VAL A 155 -0.08 -8.72 7.72
C VAL A 155 0.07 -8.50 9.23
N ARG A 156 -0.34 -9.48 10.04
CA ARG A 156 -0.21 -9.41 11.50
C ARG A 156 1.22 -9.28 11.96
N VAL A 157 2.18 -9.94 11.32
CA VAL A 157 3.61 -9.82 11.66
C VAL A 157 4.10 -8.38 11.54
N VAL A 158 3.68 -7.67 10.48
CA VAL A 158 3.98 -6.23 10.31
C VAL A 158 3.31 -5.41 11.41
N LYS A 159 2.02 -5.65 11.65
CA LYS A 159 1.21 -4.91 12.64
C LYS A 159 1.72 -5.09 14.08
N GLU A 160 2.08 -6.31 14.45
CA GLU A 160 2.65 -6.67 15.75
C GLU A 160 4.04 -6.06 15.97
N SER A 161 4.72 -5.63 14.89
CA SER A 161 5.96 -4.84 14.96
C SER A 161 5.72 -3.33 15.14
N GLY A 162 4.46 -2.91 15.34
CA GLY A 162 4.08 -1.50 15.53
C GLY A 162 4.05 -0.68 14.24
N LEU A 163 4.14 -1.32 13.07
CA LEU A 163 4.21 -0.66 11.78
C LEU A 163 2.85 -0.64 11.07
N VAL A 164 2.62 0.40 10.28
CA VAL A 164 1.54 0.43 9.28
C VAL A 164 1.85 -0.59 8.18
N CYS A 165 0.86 -1.39 7.79
CA CYS A 165 0.95 -2.38 6.73
C CYS A 165 0.05 -1.98 5.55
N VAL A 166 0.66 -1.66 4.42
CA VAL A 166 -0.02 -1.37 3.16
C VAL A 166 0.44 -2.35 2.11
N SER A 167 -0.44 -2.71 1.17
CA SER A 167 -0.05 -3.54 0.03
C SER A 167 -0.25 -2.87 -1.33
N TYR A 168 0.50 -3.31 -2.34
CA TYR A 168 0.31 -2.95 -3.75
C TYR A 168 0.44 -4.18 -4.64
N GLY A 169 0.15 -4.00 -5.93
CA GLY A 169 0.36 -5.02 -6.96
C GLY A 169 -0.94 -5.47 -7.60
N ILE A 170 -0.81 -6.18 -8.72
CA ILE A 170 -1.94 -6.57 -9.57
C ILE A 170 -2.95 -7.41 -8.79
N ALA A 171 -2.47 -8.21 -7.83
CA ALA A 171 -3.33 -9.05 -7.02
C ALA A 171 -4.33 -8.26 -6.15
N ASN A 172 -4.09 -6.97 -5.87
CA ASN A 172 -5.03 -6.09 -5.18
C ASN A 172 -6.21 -5.64 -6.06
N ASN A 173 -6.17 -5.86 -7.37
CA ASN A 173 -7.31 -5.57 -8.25
C ASN A 173 -8.44 -6.59 -8.12
N GLU A 174 -8.27 -7.64 -7.31
CA GLU A 174 -9.30 -8.63 -7.04
C GLU A 174 -9.92 -8.45 -5.65
N PRO A 175 -11.22 -8.13 -5.54
CA PRO A 175 -11.87 -7.88 -4.25
C PRO A 175 -11.71 -9.02 -3.24
N LYS A 176 -11.69 -10.27 -3.69
CA LYS A 176 -11.46 -11.44 -2.83
C LYS A 176 -10.09 -11.40 -2.13
N ASN A 177 -9.05 -10.94 -2.82
CA ASN A 177 -7.69 -10.87 -2.29
C ASN A 177 -7.56 -9.71 -1.31
N VAL A 178 -8.23 -8.59 -1.59
CA VAL A 178 -8.30 -7.46 -0.66
C VAL A 178 -9.03 -7.87 0.63
N LYS A 179 -10.15 -8.59 0.52
CA LYS A 179 -10.90 -9.10 1.70
C LYS A 179 -10.04 -9.99 2.61
N LEU A 180 -9.20 -10.85 2.03
CA LEU A 180 -8.26 -11.68 2.80
C LEU A 180 -7.30 -10.82 3.64
N GLN A 181 -6.75 -9.75 3.05
CA GLN A 181 -5.83 -8.85 3.74
C GLN A 181 -6.54 -7.99 4.78
N VAL A 182 -7.75 -7.49 4.49
CA VAL A 182 -8.59 -6.74 5.44
C VAL A 182 -8.92 -7.58 6.68
N LYS A 183 -9.23 -8.87 6.50
CA LYS A 183 -9.49 -9.80 7.62
C LYS A 183 -8.32 -9.90 8.61
N GLU A 184 -7.10 -9.73 8.12
CA GLU A 184 -5.88 -9.77 8.94
C GLU A 184 -5.46 -8.38 9.46
N GLY A 185 -6.24 -7.34 9.19
CA GLY A 185 -6.02 -5.99 9.71
C GLY A 185 -5.06 -5.13 8.90
N ILE A 186 -5.03 -5.30 7.57
CA ILE A 186 -4.25 -4.41 6.69
C ILE A 186 -4.77 -2.96 6.77
N ASP A 187 -3.88 -1.97 6.76
CA ASP A 187 -4.24 -0.56 6.96
C ASP A 187 -4.72 0.11 5.67
N ALA A 188 -4.12 -0.23 4.53
CA ALA A 188 -4.56 0.24 3.22
C ALA A 188 -4.12 -0.70 2.09
N VAL A 189 -4.77 -0.56 0.94
CA VAL A 189 -4.40 -1.25 -0.30
C VAL A 189 -4.30 -0.26 -1.46
N ILE A 190 -3.23 -0.38 -2.25
CA ILE A 190 -3.04 0.35 -3.50
C ILE A 190 -3.60 -0.50 -4.63
N VAL A 191 -4.50 0.09 -5.42
CA VAL A 191 -5.32 -0.59 -6.44
C VAL A 191 -5.37 0.26 -7.71
N ASP A 192 -5.52 -0.39 -8.87
CA ASP A 192 -5.69 0.33 -10.14
C ASP A 192 -7.15 0.80 -10.34
N SER A 193 -8.12 0.09 -9.73
CA SER A 193 -9.55 0.40 -9.84
C SER A 193 -10.21 0.59 -8.48
N VAL A 194 -10.15 1.82 -7.96
CA VAL A 194 -10.73 2.21 -6.66
C VAL A 194 -12.23 1.89 -6.59
N LEU A 195 -12.99 2.17 -7.66
CA LEU A 195 -14.44 1.94 -7.66
C LEU A 195 -14.79 0.45 -7.60
N ALA A 196 -14.08 -0.40 -8.35
CA ALA A 196 -14.35 -1.83 -8.37
C ALA A 196 -14.08 -2.46 -7.00
N ILE A 197 -12.96 -2.11 -6.37
CA ILE A 197 -12.59 -2.61 -5.04
C ILE A 197 -13.54 -2.09 -3.97
N ARG A 198 -13.90 -0.80 -4.00
CA ARG A 198 -14.88 -0.23 -3.06
C ARG A 198 -16.23 -0.95 -3.13
N LYS A 199 -16.73 -1.24 -4.33
CA LYS A 199 -17.97 -2.01 -4.51
C LYS A 199 -17.83 -3.44 -3.97
N GLY A 200 -16.77 -4.14 -4.36
CA GLY A 200 -16.52 -5.51 -3.92
C GLY A 200 -16.41 -5.66 -2.40
N LEU A 201 -15.86 -4.66 -1.71
CA LEU A 201 -15.82 -4.63 -0.24
C LEU A 201 -17.19 -4.38 0.39
N THR A 202 -17.94 -3.39 -0.11
CA THR A 202 -19.25 -3.00 0.46
C THR A 202 -20.40 -3.97 0.12
N GLU A 203 -20.31 -4.74 -0.95
CA GLU A 203 -21.31 -5.76 -1.31
C GLU A 203 -21.28 -6.98 -0.37
N GLY A 204 -20.13 -7.30 0.22
CA GLY A 204 -20.01 -8.38 1.21
C GLY A 204 -20.78 -8.07 2.50
N GLU A 205 -20.74 -6.82 2.94
CA GLU A 205 -21.41 -6.34 4.16
C GLU A 205 -22.94 -6.43 4.07
N LYS A 206 -23.51 -6.28 2.86
CA LYS A 206 -24.96 -6.39 2.59
C LYS A 206 -25.47 -7.84 2.60
N GLN A 207 -24.61 -8.83 2.35
CA GLN A 207 -25.00 -10.24 2.39
C GLN A 207 -24.95 -10.79 3.82
N GLU A 208 -23.98 -10.38 4.64
CA GLU A 208 -23.89 -10.79 6.05
C GLU A 208 -25.03 -10.19 6.91
N SER A 209 -25.46 -8.95 6.60
CA SER A 209 -26.60 -8.30 7.28
C SER A 209 -27.97 -8.90 6.93
N ASN A 210 -28.13 -9.51 5.75
CA ASN A 210 -29.37 -10.18 5.34
C ASN A 210 -29.43 -11.67 5.76
N GLY A 211 -28.36 -12.24 6.31
CA GLY A 211 -28.29 -13.65 6.71
C GLY A 211 -28.82 -13.98 8.11
N HIS A 212 -29.15 -12.98 8.94
CA HIS A 212 -29.58 -13.17 10.34
C HIS A 212 -31.09 -12.94 10.59
N GLY A 213 -31.90 -12.75 9.54
CA GLY A 213 -33.32 -12.41 9.66
C GLY A 213 -34.28 -13.47 9.13
N GLY A 214 -34.19 -14.72 9.59
CA GLY A 214 -35.06 -15.77 9.04
C GLY A 214 -35.07 -17.11 9.76
N ARG A 215 -35.49 -17.15 11.03
CA ARG A 215 -36.09 -18.35 11.63
C ARG A 215 -36.98 -17.99 12.82
N SER A 216 -38.24 -17.70 12.54
CA SER A 216 -39.34 -17.75 13.51
C SER A 216 -40.52 -18.51 12.91
N GLY A 217 -41.14 -19.38 13.70
CA GLY A 217 -42.48 -19.94 13.42
C GLY A 217 -42.56 -21.46 13.39
N GLY A 218 -42.68 -22.10 14.55
CA GLY A 218 -43.03 -23.52 14.68
C GLY A 218 -43.30 -23.89 16.14
N ASN A 219 -44.51 -23.56 16.60
CA ASN A 219 -44.98 -23.72 17.98
C ASN A 219 -45.51 -25.15 18.23
N SER A 220 -45.14 -25.78 19.35
CA SER A 220 -45.99 -26.78 20.01
C SER A 220 -45.62 -26.91 21.49
N ASN A 221 -46.53 -26.46 22.35
CA ASN A 221 -46.60 -26.72 23.79
C ASN A 221 -46.51 -28.22 24.11
N VAL A 222 -45.86 -28.60 25.22
CA VAL A 222 -46.44 -29.44 26.30
C VAL A 222 -45.69 -29.18 27.61
N THR A 223 -46.50 -29.12 28.67
CA THR A 223 -46.33 -28.92 30.12
C THR A 223 -45.23 -29.70 30.85
N GLY A 224 -44.71 -29.13 31.94
CA GLY A 224 -44.02 -29.91 32.99
C GLY A 224 -43.35 -29.07 34.08
N SER A 225 -43.99 -29.03 35.25
CA SER A 225 -43.59 -28.44 36.53
C SER A 225 -42.16 -28.77 37.02
N GLY A 226 -41.51 -27.83 37.71
CA GLY A 226 -40.36 -28.11 38.57
C GLY A 226 -39.70 -26.86 39.16
N THR A 227 -39.87 -26.68 40.47
CA THR A 227 -39.36 -25.61 41.33
C THR A 227 -37.86 -25.67 41.65
N ASN A 228 -37.28 -24.48 41.93
CA ASN A 228 -36.19 -24.11 42.88
C ASN A 228 -35.19 -23.17 42.18
N ALA A 229 -35.09 -21.88 42.53
CA ALA A 229 -34.57 -21.27 43.77
C ALA A 229 -33.03 -21.31 43.87
N ASN A 230 -32.47 -20.12 44.17
CA ASN A 230 -31.09 -19.80 44.59
C ASN A 230 -30.05 -19.74 43.45
N ASP A 231 -29.06 -18.85 43.41
CA ASP A 231 -28.72 -17.63 44.14
C ASP A 231 -27.50 -17.02 43.40
N ALA A 232 -27.23 -15.74 43.66
CA ALA A 232 -25.90 -15.11 43.77
C ALA A 232 -24.85 -15.13 42.61
N ALA A 233 -24.52 -13.89 42.20
CA ALA A 233 -23.20 -13.24 42.27
C ALA A 233 -22.04 -13.59 41.30
N GLU A 234 -21.51 -12.50 40.74
CA GLU A 234 -20.10 -12.15 40.51
C GLU A 234 -19.17 -13.13 39.77
N LEU A 235 -18.75 -12.72 38.56
CA LEU A 235 -17.41 -12.18 38.27
C LEU A 235 -17.44 -11.39 36.95
#